data_AF-A0A2N0ZGY9-F1
#
_entry.id   AF-A0A2N0ZGY9-F1
#
_cell.length_a   1.000
_cell.length_b   1.000
_cell.length_c   1.000
_cell.angle_alpha   90.00
_cell.angle_beta   90.00
_cell.angle_gamma   90.00
#
_symmetry.space_group_name_H-M   'P 1'
#
loop_
_entity.id
_entity.type
_entity.pdbx_description
1 polymer ?
#
loop_
_entity_poly.entity_id
_entity_poly.type
_entity_poly.pdbx_seq_one_letter_code
_entity_poly.pdbx_strand_id
1 'polypeptide(L)'
;MQYGTFLKKLRLIRGYSQEEMAEQMLMPRTTISKVENNKMELKLSDAIRWGQITNAPEALAAMLCGVDIASLTKLLTMLVGGMIRWI
;
A
#
# COMPACT_ATOMS: atom_id res chain seq x y z
N MET A 1 0.03 -9.28 -12.06
CA MET A 1 0.24 -7.83 -11.92
C MET A 1 0.96 -7.56 -10.61
N GLN A 2 1.96 -6.67 -10.59
CA GLN A 2 2.81 -6.45 -9.42
C GLN A 2 2.25 -5.33 -8.52
N TYR A 3 1.22 -5.64 -7.73
CA TYR A 3 0.55 -4.67 -6.85
C TYR A 3 1.27 -4.40 -5.53
N GLY A 4 2.23 -5.24 -5.14
CA GLY A 4 2.94 -5.15 -3.86
C GLY A 4 3.67 -3.81 -3.67
N THR A 5 4.28 -3.29 -4.73
CA THR A 5 4.97 -1.98 -4.70
C THR A 5 4.01 -0.84 -4.42
N PHE A 6 2.79 -0.89 -4.99
CA PHE A 6 1.74 0.10 -4.75
C PHE A 6 1.24 0.05 -3.30
N LEU A 7 0.93 -1.14 -2.79
CA LEU A 7 0.52 -1.34 -1.41
C LEU A 7 1.58 -0.86 -0.40
N LYS A 8 2.86 -1.13 -0.70
CA LYS A 8 4.00 -0.61 0.08
C LYS A 8 4.03 0.91 0.12
N LYS A 9 3.76 1.58 -1.00
CA LYS A 9 3.74 3.06 -1.05
C LYS A 9 2.60 3.63 -0.22
N LEU A 10 1.40 3.03 -0.26
CA LEU A 10 0.29 3.44 0.59
C LEU A 10 0.65 3.33 2.08
N ARG A 11 1.28 2.23 2.48
CA ARG A 11 1.76 2.04 3.86
C ARG A 11 2.75 3.13 4.28
N LEU A 12 3.74 3.40 3.43
CA LEU A 12 4.77 4.41 3.72
C LEU A 12 4.20 5.84 3.77
N ILE A 13 3.22 6.18 2.92
CA ILE A 13 2.51 7.47 2.99
C ILE A 13 1.80 7.62 4.32
N ARG A 14 1.15 6.56 4.78
CA ARG A 14 0.46 6.57 6.08
C ARG A 14 1.43 6.71 7.25
N GLY A 15 2.71 6.35 7.05
CA GLY A 15 3.77 6.42 8.06
C GLY A 15 3.97 5.11 8.83
N TYR A 16 3.40 4.00 8.39
CA TYR A 16 3.51 2.72 9.11
C TYR A 16 4.77 1.93 8.70
N SER A 17 5.44 1.36 9.69
CA SER A 17 6.35 0.21 9.54
C SER A 17 5.60 -1.05 9.10
N GLN A 18 6.33 -2.12 8.75
CA GLN A 18 5.67 -3.38 8.39
C GLN A 18 5.03 -4.05 9.61
N GLU A 19 5.61 -3.84 10.79
CA GLU A 19 5.11 -4.29 12.09
C GLU A 19 3.80 -3.60 12.45
N GLU A 20 3.74 -2.27 12.39
CA GLU A 20 2.51 -1.52 12.63
C GLU A 20 1.43 -1.90 11.61
N MET A 21 1.80 -2.07 10.35
CA MET A 21 0.84 -2.52 9.33
C MET A 21 0.31 -3.93 9.60
N ALA A 22 1.15 -4.82 10.11
CA ALA A 22 0.77 -6.16 10.50
C ALA A 22 -0.24 -6.15 11.66
N GLU A 23 0.01 -5.34 12.68
CA GLU A 23 -0.92 -5.13 13.79
C GLU A 23 -2.25 -4.58 13.29
N GLN A 24 -2.22 -3.54 12.45
CA GLN A 24 -3.42 -2.99 11.86
C GLN A 24 -4.16 -4.07 11.07
N MET A 25 -3.50 -4.82 10.20
CA MET A 25 -4.08 -5.87 9.35
C MET A 25 -4.47 -7.16 10.07
N LEU A 26 -4.10 -7.33 11.33
CA LEU A 26 -4.24 -8.59 12.06
C LEU A 26 -3.57 -9.76 11.31
N MET A 27 -2.41 -9.49 10.73
CA MET A 27 -1.63 -10.45 9.94
C MET A 27 -0.18 -10.49 10.43
N PRO A 28 0.54 -11.61 10.26
CA PRO A 28 1.98 -11.63 10.54
C PRO A 28 2.74 -10.60 9.69
N ARG A 29 3.74 -9.93 10.26
CA ARG A 29 4.66 -9.03 9.52
C ARG A 29 5.28 -9.69 8.28
N THR A 30 5.58 -10.99 8.36
CA THR A 30 6.09 -11.76 7.21
C THR A 30 5.09 -11.83 6.06
N THR A 31 3.78 -11.85 6.35
CA THR A 31 2.71 -11.75 5.34
C THR A 31 2.74 -10.38 4.67
N ILE A 32 2.81 -9.29 5.45
CA ILE A 32 2.96 -7.92 4.91
C ILE A 32 4.16 -7.85 3.96
N SER A 33 5.32 -8.35 4.40
CA SER A 33 6.52 -8.39 3.57
C SER A 33 6.34 -9.23 2.29
N LYS A 34 5.70 -10.39 2.36
CA LYS A 34 5.47 -11.23 1.17
C LYS A 34 4.53 -10.54 0.17
N VAL A 35 3.45 -9.92 0.65
CA VAL A 35 2.51 -9.15 -0.18
C VAL A 35 3.21 -8.00 -0.89
N GLU A 36 3.97 -7.19 -0.15
CA GLU A 36 4.69 -6.03 -0.71
C GLU A 36 5.76 -6.40 -1.74
N ASN A 37 6.32 -7.61 -1.63
CA ASN A 37 7.33 -8.13 -2.56
C ASN A 37 6.73 -9.03 -3.66
N ASN A 38 5.41 -9.03 -3.83
CA ASN A 38 4.69 -9.86 -4.81
C ASN A 38 4.98 -11.37 -4.66
N LYS A 39 5.24 -11.83 -3.43
CA LYS A 39 5.46 -13.24 -3.07
C LYS A 39 4.21 -13.91 -2.50
N MET A 40 3.14 -13.15 -2.28
CA MET A 40 1.85 -13.63 -1.80
C MET A 40 0.76 -12.71 -2.34
N GLU A 41 -0.33 -13.31 -2.81
CA GLU A 41 -1.53 -12.57 -3.20
C GLU A 41 -2.33 -12.15 -1.97
N LEU A 42 -3.02 -11.03 -2.09
CA LEU A 42 -3.88 -10.48 -1.05
C LEU A 42 -5.34 -10.69 -1.47
N LYS A 43 -6.19 -11.20 -0.56
CA LYS A 43 -7.63 -11.31 -0.85
C LYS A 43 -8.21 -9.92 -1.05
N LEU A 44 -9.26 -9.80 -1.86
CA LEU A 44 -9.88 -8.51 -2.13
C LEU A 44 -10.38 -7.82 -0.85
N SER A 45 -10.96 -8.57 0.09
CA SER A 45 -11.38 -8.05 1.40
C SER A 45 -10.23 -7.39 2.16
N ASP A 46 -9.06 -8.03 2.13
CA ASP A 46 -7.87 -7.55 2.82
C ASP A 46 -7.27 -6.35 2.09
N ALA A 47 -7.35 -6.31 0.77
CA ALA A 47 -6.95 -5.16 -0.03
C ALA A 47 -7.84 -3.93 0.27
N ILE A 48 -9.17 -4.11 0.36
CA ILE A 48 -10.10 -3.04 0.76
C ILE A 48 -9.73 -2.50 2.13
N ARG A 49 -9.51 -3.39 3.09
CA ARG A 49 -9.08 -3.02 4.44
C ARG A 49 -7.75 -2.27 4.44
N TRP A 50 -6.78 -2.72 3.64
CA TRP A 50 -5.49 -2.04 3.45
C TRP A 50 -5.70 -0.59 3.02
N GLY A 51 -6.54 -0.36 2.00
CA GLY A 51 -6.87 1.00 1.54
C GLY A 51 -7.51 1.86 2.62
N GLN A 52 -8.41 1.28 3.44
CA GLN A 52 -9.04 2.00 4.55
C GLN A 52 -8.03 2.41 5.65
N ILE A 53 -7.19 1.48 6.12
CA ILE A 53 -6.26 1.76 7.22
C ILE A 53 -5.10 2.67 6.80
N THR A 54 -4.75 2.70 5.51
CA THR A 54 -3.79 3.67 4.97
C THR A 54 -4.43 5.00 4.57
N ASN A 55 -5.74 5.18 4.81
CA ASN A 55 -6.51 6.36 4.42
C ASN A 55 -6.40 6.68 2.92
N ALA A 56 -6.50 5.64 2.07
CA ALA A 56 -6.40 5.73 0.62
C ALA A 56 -7.37 4.77 -0.13
N PRO A 57 -8.67 4.70 0.24
CA PRO A 57 -9.62 3.83 -0.45
C PRO A 57 -9.82 4.22 -1.93
N GLU A 58 -9.71 5.50 -2.29
CA GLU A 58 -9.86 6.00 -3.67
C GLU A 58 -8.69 5.54 -4.55
N ALA A 59 -7.47 5.51 -4.00
CA ALA A 59 -6.30 5.02 -4.71
C ALA A 59 -6.44 3.52 -5.03
N LEU A 60 -6.97 2.75 -4.08
CA LEU A 60 -7.27 1.33 -4.30
C LEU A 60 -8.39 1.15 -5.33
N ALA A 61 -9.46 1.94 -5.25
CA ALA A 61 -10.56 1.89 -6.22
C ALA A 61 -10.08 2.21 -7.64
N ALA A 62 -9.25 3.25 -7.81
CA ALA A 62 -8.66 3.60 -9.09
C ALA A 62 -7.85 2.43 -9.68
N MET A 63 -7.03 1.77 -8.86
CA MET A 63 -6.28 0.57 -9.26
C MET A 63 -7.23 -0.56 -9.72
N LEU A 64 -8.33 -0.81 -8.99
CA LEU A 64 -9.32 -1.83 -9.35
C LEU A 64 -10.09 -1.48 -10.64
N CYS A 65 -10.29 -0.20 -10.92
CA CYS A 65 -10.90 0.29 -12.16
C CYS A 65 -9.94 0.28 -13.37
N GLY A 66 -8.74 -0.27 -13.21
CA GLY A 66 -7.78 -0.42 -14.31
C GLY A 66 -6.92 0.82 -14.58
N VAL A 67 -6.87 1.78 -13.66
CA VAL A 67 -5.89 2.86 -13.74
C VAL A 67 -4.48 2.27 -13.59
N ASP A 68 -3.58 2.69 -14.49
CA ASP A 68 -2.21 2.18 -14.51
C ASP A 68 -1.49 2.40 -13.17
N ILE A 69 -0.95 1.30 -12.63
CA ILE A 69 -0.30 1.25 -11.32
C ILE A 69 0.99 2.07 -11.32
N ALA A 70 1.72 2.13 -12.45
CA ALA A 70 2.95 2.91 -12.53
C ALA A 70 2.63 4.40 -12.38
N SER A 71 1.55 4.86 -13.01
CA SER A 71 1.02 6.23 -12.88
C SER A 71 0.58 6.54 -11.45
N LEU A 72 -0.17 5.64 -10.80
CA LEU A 72 -0.56 5.79 -9.39
C LEU A 72 0.65 5.83 -8.46
N THR A 73 1.61 4.92 -8.64
CA THR A 73 2.83 4.83 -7.83
C THR A 73 3.70 6.09 -7.96
N LYS A 74 3.76 6.68 -9.17
CA LYS A 74 4.47 7.94 -9.41
C LYS A 74 3.81 9.10 -8.67
N LEU A 75 2.48 9.20 -8.73
CA LEU A 75 1.71 10.22 -8.00
C LEU A 75 1.94 10.12 -6.49
N LEU A 76 1.83 8.91 -5.95
CA LEU A 76 2.09 8.64 -4.53
C LEU A 76 3.55 8.94 -4.13
N THR A 77 4.51 8.65 -4.99
CA THR A 77 5.93 8.92 -4.72
C THR A 77 6.23 10.42 -4.66
N MET A 78 5.55 11.26 -5.44
CA MET A 78 5.67 12.72 -5.34
C MET A 78 5.21 13.22 -3.97
N LEU A 79 4.13 12.65 -3.41
CA LEU A 79 3.62 13.00 -2.08
C LEU A 79 4.59 12.55 -0.96
N VAL A 80 5.16 11.35 -1.07
CA VAL A 80 6.16 10.82 -0.11
C VAL A 80 7.46 11.61 -0.14
N GLY A 81 7.99 11.90 -1.34
CA GLY A 81 9.26 12.61 -1.52
C GLY A 81 9.20 14.06 -1.04
N GLY A 82 8.00 14.66 -1.02
CA GLY A 82 7.74 15.95 -0.39
C GLY A 82 7.82 15.86 1.14
N MET A 83 7.09 14.93 1.77
CA MET A 83 7.02 14.87 3.24
C MET A 83 8.32 14.39 3.92
N ILE A 84 9.10 13.50 3.30
CA ILE A 84 10.37 13.00 3.86
C ILE A 84 11.50 14.03 3.78
N ARG A 85 11.45 15.01 2.86
CA ARG A 85 12.48 16.05 2.74
C ARG A 85 12.35 17.18 3.76
N TRP A 86 11.23 17.26 4.48
CA TRP A 86 10.92 18.33 5.43
C TRP A 86 10.85 17.86 6.90
N ILE A 87 11.20 16.59 7.16
CA ILE A 87 11.48 16.03 8.49
C ILE A 87 12.98 15.81 8.58
#